data_AF-A0A7C5CK78-F1
#
_entry.id   AF-A0A7C5CK78-F1
#
_cell.length_a   1.000
_cell.length_b   1.000
_cell.length_c   1.000
_cell.angle_alpha   90.00
_cell.angle_beta   90.00
_cell.angle_gamma   90.00
#
_symmetry.space_group_name_H-M   'P 1'
#
loop_
_entity.id
_entity.type
_entity.pdbx_description
1 polymer ?
#
loop_
_entity_poly.entity_id
_entity_poly.type
_entity_poly.pdbx_seq_one_letter_code
_entity_poly.pdbx_strand_id
1 'polypeptide(L)'
;MKRLYIFIILLFLVGCGSNNKDTDEQNSSSNIVNISDNNSSSNSTISDIVNNNDLVNSNVTKIGKAQLGVISNGTVKLYELSGADKKLLTTEKTTVGDRIDEIGNFNLNIEKLNNDKYYLYEVSGGDDYDIEDDGIINSVPKSNKGIFHLIAKGSTIKKANKIYITIISEIVYQKVLPYLNSSDIEDRLNSVSMDIIDKDITGDSAIDFFDIISYNPITNRDNLNTYYKNSIFSMITNILNGQKYDFKDDIYLPDSTTEAEIQKKLDSGDYAYVLNQLLNNRDAYRDMSDDKIDMNIAAAYVGQSGYTVFDITSAMANSSSKHSLNSFVLDTTKDNNPLSTLENLEKAQEYYNSVINGVDCNDTNLTKEQKDSCFNLGLVKLTYLSNSVKMLFNSDEDLVKNWANGVDINSTDDLNGNSVPDKSDSSSCAIVYANNPMDNCRDGSMATYRKKVTFKRLGKEYNLTMIDVDVGNSALGFNTFNELVTHKDNNNSAILTDGICDLDFNKTTTHNVDGVTYFPCPVIDKNGTIMNIADSLTNASNIQNLFPSGSDTKTTAENYIKNITGSKDGVIDQNNLSTYLQSH
;
A
#
# COMPACT_ATOMS: atom_id res chain seq x y z
N MET A 1 16.90 -11.43 36.94
CA MET A 1 16.76 -10.21 37.77
C MET A 1 17.92 -9.26 37.48
N LYS A 2 17.67 -8.23 36.66
CA LYS A 2 18.32 -6.90 36.61
C LYS A 2 17.69 -6.16 35.41
N ARG A 3 16.77 -5.24 35.71
CA ARG A 3 16.09 -4.37 34.73
C ARG A 3 17.00 -3.16 34.46
N LEU A 4 17.24 -2.86 33.19
CA LEU A 4 17.97 -1.67 32.76
C LEU A 4 16.94 -0.57 32.48
N TYR A 5 16.92 0.44 33.34
CA TYR A 5 16.22 1.70 33.10
C TYR A 5 17.15 2.60 32.28
N ILE A 6 16.71 3.08 31.11
CA ILE A 6 17.40 4.14 30.37
C ILE A 6 16.63 5.44 30.61
N PHE A 7 17.28 6.33 31.37
CA PHE A 7 16.95 7.74 31.50
C PHE A 7 17.56 8.49 30.32
N ILE A 8 16.77 9.35 29.66
CA ILE A 8 17.22 10.29 28.63
C ILE A 8 17.95 11.45 29.33
N ILE A 9 19.24 11.63 29.01
CA ILE A 9 20.00 12.84 29.30
C ILE A 9 20.35 13.48 27.96
N LEU A 10 19.77 14.67 27.73
CA LEU A 10 20.09 15.57 26.63
C LEU A 10 21.54 16.08 26.78
N LEU A 11 22.34 16.02 25.71
CA LEU A 11 23.65 16.67 25.63
C LEU A 11 23.69 17.55 24.38
N PHE A 12 23.74 18.86 24.61
CA PHE A 12 24.05 19.89 23.62
C PHE A 12 25.48 19.74 23.12
N LEU A 13 25.69 19.68 21.81
CA LEU A 13 26.90 20.20 21.16
C LEU A 13 26.56 20.84 19.81
N VAL A 14 26.80 22.14 19.75
CA VAL A 14 26.81 23.00 18.57
C VAL A 14 28.07 22.68 17.75
N GLY A 15 27.93 22.54 16.43
CA GLY A 15 29.04 22.42 15.49
C GLY A 15 28.71 23.04 14.14
N CYS A 16 29.28 24.22 13.88
CA CYS A 16 29.26 24.92 12.59
C CYS A 16 30.16 24.24 11.54
N GLY A 17 29.78 24.34 10.26
CA GLY A 17 30.67 24.12 9.09
C GLY A 17 29.85 23.87 7.82
N SER A 18 29.50 24.90 7.04
CA SER A 18 30.28 25.58 5.98
C SER A 18 30.42 24.78 4.67
N ASN A 19 29.64 25.21 3.68
CA ASN A 19 29.84 25.30 2.22
C ASN A 19 30.89 24.42 1.52
N ASN A 20 30.47 23.72 0.46
CA ASN A 20 30.99 24.03 -0.88
C ASN A 20 30.06 23.56 -2.01
N LYS A 21 29.94 24.45 -3.01
CA LYS A 21 29.46 24.17 -4.36
C LYS A 21 30.49 23.29 -5.07
N ASP A 22 30.03 22.44 -5.98
CA ASP A 22 30.59 22.39 -7.34
C ASP A 22 29.59 21.74 -8.30
N THR A 23 29.32 22.50 -9.35
CA THR A 23 28.70 22.10 -10.61
C THR A 23 29.65 21.18 -11.36
N ASP A 24 29.13 20.16 -12.04
CA ASP A 24 29.60 19.89 -13.41
C ASP A 24 28.57 19.11 -14.24
N GLU A 25 28.46 19.61 -15.45
CA GLU A 25 27.52 19.34 -16.51
C GLU A 25 28.22 18.41 -17.52
N GLN A 26 27.64 17.24 -17.85
CA GLN A 26 28.06 16.48 -19.04
C GLN A 26 26.86 15.89 -19.78
N ASN A 27 26.60 16.51 -20.93
CA ASN A 27 25.80 16.02 -22.05
C ASN A 27 26.34 14.69 -22.59
N SER A 28 25.45 13.74 -22.88
CA SER A 28 25.73 12.66 -23.82
C SER A 28 24.52 12.39 -24.70
N SER A 29 24.66 12.75 -25.97
CA SER A 29 23.70 12.60 -27.06
C SER A 29 23.68 11.14 -27.53
N SER A 30 22.50 10.50 -27.52
CA SER A 30 22.29 9.18 -28.11
C SER A 30 21.68 9.30 -29.51
N ASN A 31 22.38 8.69 -30.48
CA ASN A 31 21.97 8.56 -31.87
C ASN A 31 20.78 7.60 -32.00
N ILE A 32 19.74 8.05 -32.70
CA ILE A 32 18.58 7.24 -33.12
C ILE A 32 18.95 6.49 -34.41
N VAL A 33 18.93 5.16 -34.35
CA VAL A 33 18.98 4.28 -35.54
C VAL A 33 17.56 3.80 -35.83
N ASN A 34 16.99 4.32 -36.92
CA ASN A 34 15.75 3.82 -37.52
C ASN A 34 16.05 2.54 -38.32
N ILE A 35 15.45 1.42 -37.93
CA ILE A 35 15.32 0.22 -38.77
C ILE A 35 13.83 0.02 -39.06
N SER A 36 13.49 0.14 -40.33
CA SER A 36 12.17 -0.09 -40.90
C SER A 36 12.02 -1.57 -41.29
N ASP A 37 11.14 -2.30 -40.60
CA ASP A 37 10.76 -3.66 -41.00
C ASP A 37 9.55 -3.64 -41.95
N ASN A 38 9.78 -4.17 -43.15
CA ASN A 38 8.78 -4.48 -44.15
C ASN A 38 8.17 -5.87 -43.86
N ASN A 39 6.93 -5.92 -43.40
CA ASN A 39 6.17 -7.18 -43.31
C ASN A 39 5.20 -7.31 -44.49
N SER A 40 5.56 -8.21 -45.42
CA SER A 40 4.71 -8.65 -46.54
C SER A 40 3.86 -9.83 -46.09
N SER A 41 2.56 -9.59 -45.96
CA SER A 41 1.51 -10.60 -45.79
C SER A 41 1.35 -11.48 -47.03
N SER A 42 1.24 -12.79 -46.86
CA SER A 42 0.75 -13.69 -47.91
C SER A 42 -0.14 -14.76 -47.31
N ASN A 43 -1.45 -14.54 -47.47
CA ASN A 43 -2.51 -15.52 -47.30
C ASN A 43 -2.42 -16.57 -48.42
N SER A 44 -2.39 -17.85 -48.07
CA SER A 44 -2.85 -18.91 -48.99
C SER A 44 -3.69 -19.93 -48.25
N THR A 45 -4.99 -19.90 -48.55
CA THR A 45 -5.96 -20.96 -48.31
C THR A 45 -5.63 -22.18 -49.16
N ILE A 46 -5.40 -23.33 -48.52
CA ILE A 46 -5.51 -24.64 -49.18
C ILE A 46 -6.42 -25.51 -48.33
N SER A 47 -7.67 -25.58 -48.77
CA SER A 47 -8.57 -26.69 -48.51
C SER A 47 -8.16 -27.85 -49.41
N ASP A 48 -7.77 -28.99 -48.84
CA ASP A 48 -8.08 -30.28 -49.44
C ASP A 48 -8.01 -31.45 -48.44
N ILE A 49 -9.07 -32.23 -48.55
CA ILE A 49 -9.50 -33.48 -47.93
C ILE A 49 -8.39 -34.53 -47.76
N VAL A 50 -8.24 -35.08 -46.55
CA VAL A 50 -7.88 -36.49 -46.32
C VAL A 50 -8.66 -37.04 -45.12
N ASN A 51 -9.64 -37.89 -45.41
CA ASN A 51 -10.13 -38.91 -44.48
C ASN A 51 -9.10 -40.04 -44.42
N ASN A 52 -8.60 -40.37 -43.23
CA ASN A 52 -8.29 -41.76 -42.88
C ASN A 52 -8.21 -41.96 -41.37
N ASN A 53 -8.99 -42.94 -40.90
CA ASN A 53 -9.02 -43.48 -39.56
C ASN A 53 -7.71 -44.23 -39.25
N ASP A 54 -6.68 -43.51 -38.82
CA ASP A 54 -5.62 -44.10 -38.00
C ASP A 54 -5.86 -43.70 -36.54
N LEU A 55 -6.23 -44.70 -35.73
CA LEU A 55 -6.08 -44.69 -34.28
C LEU A 55 -4.58 -44.62 -33.97
N VAL A 56 -4.00 -43.44 -34.17
CA VAL A 56 -2.69 -43.09 -33.63
C VAL A 56 -2.90 -43.04 -32.13
N ASN A 57 -2.45 -44.10 -31.47
CA ASN A 57 -2.22 -44.16 -30.04
C ASN A 57 -1.10 -43.14 -29.75
N SER A 58 -1.42 -41.84 -29.80
CA SER A 58 -0.50 -40.79 -29.45
C SER A 58 -0.29 -40.95 -27.95
N ASN A 59 0.81 -41.57 -27.57
CA ASN A 59 1.36 -41.43 -26.24
C ASN A 59 1.64 -39.93 -26.07
N VAL A 60 0.63 -39.18 -25.62
CA VAL A 60 0.75 -37.77 -25.31
C VAL A 60 1.75 -37.71 -24.18
N THR A 61 2.98 -37.32 -24.50
CA THR A 61 4.03 -37.14 -23.53
C THR A 61 3.54 -36.12 -22.51
N LYS A 62 3.34 -36.57 -21.27
CA LYS A 62 2.96 -35.67 -20.17
C LYS A 62 4.19 -34.85 -19.78
N ILE A 63 4.00 -33.54 -19.72
CA ILE A 63 5.08 -32.57 -19.52
C ILE A 63 5.02 -31.96 -18.12
N GLY A 64 6.18 -31.77 -17.51
CA GLY A 64 6.35 -30.92 -16.34
C GLY A 64 6.92 -29.57 -16.75
N LYS A 65 6.76 -28.54 -15.91
CA LYS A 65 7.39 -27.24 -16.06
C LYS A 65 8.03 -26.80 -14.75
N ALA A 66 9.30 -26.41 -14.77
CA ALA A 66 10.01 -25.88 -13.61
C ALA A 66 9.98 -24.35 -13.62
N GLN A 67 9.47 -23.74 -12.56
CA GLN A 67 9.02 -22.35 -12.59
C GLN A 67 9.15 -21.64 -11.22
N LEU A 68 10.20 -20.83 -11.06
CA LEU A 68 10.26 -19.73 -10.07
C LEU A 68 10.06 -18.37 -10.77
N GLY A 69 9.59 -18.44 -12.02
CA GLY A 69 9.70 -17.51 -13.13
C GLY A 69 9.57 -18.30 -14.43
N VAL A 70 10.68 -18.74 -15.03
CA VAL A 70 10.78 -19.93 -15.91
C VAL A 70 12.23 -20.42 -15.99
N ILE A 71 12.51 -21.66 -15.56
CA ILE A 71 13.91 -22.14 -15.46
C ILE A 71 14.38 -22.79 -16.76
N SER A 72 15.26 -22.12 -17.50
CA SER A 72 15.92 -22.63 -18.70
C SER A 72 17.16 -23.46 -18.37
N ASN A 73 17.38 -24.58 -19.09
CA ASN A 73 18.55 -25.46 -18.95
C ASN A 73 18.83 -25.97 -17.50
N GLY A 74 17.81 -25.94 -16.64
CA GLY A 74 17.82 -26.46 -15.29
C GLY A 74 17.92 -27.98 -15.30
N THR A 75 18.50 -28.55 -14.25
CA THR A 75 18.61 -30.00 -14.06
C THR A 75 17.43 -30.48 -13.23
N VAL A 76 16.65 -31.42 -13.77
CA VAL A 76 15.54 -32.05 -13.04
C VAL A 76 15.90 -33.50 -12.74
N LYS A 77 15.91 -33.89 -11.47
CA LYS A 77 16.12 -35.27 -11.06
C LYS A 77 14.83 -35.84 -10.50
N LEU A 78 14.51 -37.07 -10.89
CA LEU A 78 13.37 -37.82 -10.38
C LEU A 78 13.85 -38.93 -9.44
N TYR A 79 13.36 -38.92 -8.21
CA TYR A 79 13.62 -39.93 -7.21
C TYR A 79 12.36 -40.70 -6.85
N GLU A 80 12.47 -42.03 -6.70
CA GLU A 80 11.51 -42.84 -5.94
C GLU A 80 11.84 -42.72 -4.45
N LEU A 81 10.83 -42.47 -3.62
CA LEU A 81 10.97 -42.41 -2.16
C LEU A 81 10.61 -43.76 -1.53
N SER A 82 11.46 -44.23 -0.63
CA SER A 82 11.19 -45.37 0.26
C SER A 82 11.42 -44.92 1.68
N GLY A 83 10.48 -44.10 2.17
CA GLY A 83 10.65 -43.38 3.42
C GLY A 83 11.67 -42.24 3.30
N ALA A 84 12.70 -42.23 4.15
CA ALA A 84 13.78 -41.24 4.09
C ALA A 84 14.80 -41.49 2.96
N ASP A 85 14.83 -42.71 2.42
CA ASP A 85 15.74 -43.08 1.34
C ASP A 85 15.23 -42.61 -0.01
N LYS A 86 16.14 -42.07 -0.85
CA LYS A 86 15.86 -41.60 -2.20
C LYS A 86 16.60 -42.45 -3.23
N LYS A 87 15.88 -43.03 -4.20
CA LYS A 87 16.47 -43.77 -5.33
C LYS A 87 16.31 -42.97 -6.62
N LEU A 88 17.43 -42.54 -7.22
CA LEU A 88 17.41 -41.82 -8.51
C LEU A 88 16.90 -42.74 -9.63
N LEU A 89 15.92 -42.25 -10.39
CA LEU A 89 15.35 -42.95 -11.55
C LEU A 89 15.79 -42.34 -12.88
N THR A 90 15.88 -41.02 -12.95
CA THR A 90 16.26 -40.30 -14.17
C THR A 90 16.75 -38.89 -13.87
N THR A 91 17.48 -38.32 -14.83
CA THR A 91 17.92 -36.93 -14.83
C THR A 91 17.57 -36.33 -16.20
N GLU A 92 16.94 -35.16 -16.20
CA GLU A 92 16.52 -34.43 -17.38
C GLU A 92 17.08 -33.00 -17.36
N LYS A 93 17.01 -32.33 -18.51
CA LYS A 93 17.20 -30.89 -18.63
C LYS A 93 15.88 -30.21 -18.99
N THR A 94 15.62 -29.06 -18.40
CA THR A 94 14.51 -28.22 -18.85
C THR A 94 14.81 -27.62 -20.22
N THR A 95 13.77 -27.43 -21.03
CA THR A 95 13.89 -26.86 -22.38
C THR A 95 14.31 -25.39 -22.34
N VAL A 96 15.02 -25.00 -23.40
CA VAL A 96 15.34 -23.62 -23.76
C VAL A 96 14.39 -23.19 -24.88
N GLY A 97 13.95 -21.93 -24.89
CA GLY A 97 13.07 -21.40 -25.92
C GLY A 97 13.05 -19.87 -25.90
N ASP A 98 12.37 -19.28 -26.89
CA ASP A 98 12.25 -17.81 -27.03
C ASP A 98 10.90 -17.29 -26.52
N ARG A 99 10.03 -18.21 -26.07
CA ARG A 99 8.71 -17.89 -25.52
C ARG A 99 8.50 -18.53 -24.15
N ILE A 100 7.68 -17.87 -23.32
CA ILE A 100 7.43 -18.30 -21.94
C ILE A 100 6.83 -19.72 -21.85
N ASP A 101 6.06 -20.14 -22.85
CA ASP A 101 5.44 -21.47 -22.93
C ASP A 101 6.42 -22.57 -23.35
N GLU A 102 7.55 -22.21 -23.99
CA GLU A 102 8.57 -23.13 -24.46
C GLU A 102 9.67 -23.40 -23.42
N ILE A 103 9.96 -22.42 -22.55
CA ILE A 103 11.02 -22.51 -21.53
C ILE A 103 10.55 -23.33 -20.32
N GLY A 104 11.47 -24.12 -19.75
CA GLY A 104 11.24 -24.77 -18.46
C GLY A 104 10.54 -26.12 -18.52
N ASN A 105 10.18 -26.61 -19.70
CA ASN A 105 9.46 -27.87 -19.86
C ASN A 105 10.41 -29.08 -19.73
N PHE A 106 9.92 -30.21 -19.23
CA PHE A 106 10.65 -31.48 -19.16
C PHE A 106 9.70 -32.69 -19.21
N ASN A 107 10.23 -33.89 -19.49
CA ASN A 107 9.45 -35.12 -19.52
C ASN A 107 9.20 -35.66 -18.09
N LEU A 108 7.94 -35.92 -17.73
CA LEU A 108 7.59 -36.47 -16.41
C LEU A 108 8.05 -37.91 -16.18
N ASN A 109 8.42 -38.65 -17.24
CA ASN A 109 8.85 -40.06 -17.19
C ASN A 109 7.80 -40.96 -16.50
N ILE A 110 6.53 -40.80 -16.86
CA ILE A 110 5.37 -41.44 -16.21
C ILE A 110 5.42 -42.98 -16.24
N GLU A 111 6.12 -43.56 -17.21
CA GLU A 111 6.33 -45.00 -17.37
C GLU A 111 7.20 -45.61 -16.27
N LYS A 112 8.02 -44.80 -15.58
CA LYS A 112 8.87 -45.23 -14.46
C LYS A 112 8.14 -45.20 -13.12
N LEU A 113 6.91 -44.68 -13.08
CA LEU A 113 6.18 -44.42 -11.85
C LEU A 113 5.26 -45.61 -11.49
N ASN A 114 5.25 -46.01 -10.23
CA ASN A 114 4.26 -46.88 -9.62
C ASN A 114 3.18 -46.02 -8.96
N ASN A 115 1.91 -46.42 -9.05
CA ASN A 115 0.79 -45.62 -8.56
C ASN A 115 0.83 -45.39 -7.04
N ASP A 116 1.37 -46.34 -6.28
CA ASP A 116 1.26 -46.37 -4.81
C ASP A 116 2.50 -45.80 -4.10
N LYS A 117 3.50 -45.36 -4.86
CA LYS A 117 4.75 -44.80 -4.31
C LYS A 117 4.79 -43.29 -4.42
N TYR A 118 5.57 -42.67 -3.53
CA TYR A 118 5.89 -41.25 -3.59
C TYR A 118 7.15 -41.01 -4.40
N TYR A 119 7.15 -39.88 -5.10
CA TYR A 119 8.25 -39.43 -5.93
C TYR A 119 8.63 -38.00 -5.58
N LEU A 120 9.91 -37.70 -5.70
CA LEU A 120 10.46 -36.36 -5.53
C LEU A 120 11.07 -35.91 -6.85
N TYR A 121 10.58 -34.80 -7.38
CA TYR A 121 11.31 -34.02 -8.37
C TYR A 121 12.17 -32.99 -7.64
N GLU A 122 13.46 -32.94 -8.00
CA GLU A 122 14.44 -31.96 -7.52
C GLU A 122 14.93 -31.15 -8.70
N VAL A 123 14.76 -29.82 -8.65
CA VAL A 123 15.21 -28.90 -9.70
C VAL A 123 16.38 -28.08 -9.18
N SER A 124 17.45 -27.98 -9.97
CA SER A 124 18.67 -27.23 -9.61
C SER A 124 19.38 -26.67 -10.84
N GLY A 125 20.11 -25.56 -10.66
CA GLY A 125 20.82 -24.88 -11.74
C GLY A 125 19.87 -24.29 -12.79
N GLY A 126 20.45 -23.90 -13.93
CA GLY A 126 19.73 -23.18 -14.99
C GLY A 126 19.61 -21.68 -14.69
N ASP A 127 18.87 -20.99 -15.55
CA ASP A 127 18.65 -19.55 -15.43
C ASP A 127 17.15 -19.23 -15.52
N ASP A 128 16.71 -18.32 -14.66
CA ASP A 128 15.34 -17.83 -14.58
C ASP A 128 15.15 -16.62 -15.51
N TYR A 129 14.16 -16.71 -16.40
CA TYR A 129 13.86 -15.67 -17.41
C TYR A 129 12.59 -14.86 -17.11
N ASP A 130 11.93 -15.05 -15.97
CA ASP A 130 10.72 -14.28 -15.58
C ASP A 130 10.68 -14.14 -14.05
N ILE A 131 11.69 -13.50 -13.45
CA ILE A 131 11.88 -13.51 -11.98
C ILE A 131 10.69 -12.92 -11.20
N GLU A 132 9.89 -12.08 -11.85
CA GLU A 132 8.68 -11.49 -11.28
C GLU A 132 7.41 -12.33 -11.45
N ASP A 133 7.47 -13.42 -12.23
CA ASP A 133 6.33 -14.24 -12.68
C ASP A 133 5.23 -13.38 -13.33
N ASP A 134 5.60 -12.38 -14.14
CA ASP A 134 4.65 -11.47 -14.81
C ASP A 134 4.31 -11.91 -16.25
N GLY A 135 4.95 -12.98 -16.72
CA GLY A 135 4.77 -13.54 -18.06
C GLY A 135 5.61 -12.84 -19.14
N ILE A 136 6.50 -11.93 -18.77
CA ILE A 136 7.40 -11.19 -19.66
C ILE A 136 8.82 -11.72 -19.51
N ILE A 137 9.42 -12.15 -20.63
CA ILE A 137 10.81 -12.64 -20.62
C ILE A 137 11.77 -11.49 -20.30
N ASN A 138 12.55 -11.62 -19.23
CA ASN A 138 13.61 -10.70 -18.87
C ASN A 138 14.79 -10.80 -19.86
N SER A 139 15.38 -9.65 -20.20
CA SER A 139 16.56 -9.59 -21.09
C SER A 139 17.85 -10.09 -20.44
N VAL A 140 17.91 -10.08 -19.10
CA VAL A 140 19.04 -10.58 -18.31
C VAL A 140 18.50 -11.63 -17.35
N PRO A 141 18.72 -12.93 -17.61
CA PRO A 141 18.18 -13.97 -16.77
C PRO A 141 18.96 -14.07 -15.44
N LYS A 142 18.29 -14.54 -14.40
CA LYS A 142 18.87 -14.75 -13.07
C LYS A 142 19.24 -16.21 -12.88
N SER A 143 20.53 -16.49 -12.70
CA SER A 143 20.99 -17.86 -12.46
C SER A 143 20.41 -18.45 -11.17
N ASN A 144 19.86 -19.66 -11.26
CA ASN A 144 19.33 -20.41 -10.12
C ASN A 144 20.47 -21.15 -9.39
N LYS A 145 20.89 -20.60 -8.26
CA LYS A 145 21.93 -21.20 -7.41
C LYS A 145 21.37 -22.15 -6.34
N GLY A 146 20.06 -22.25 -6.23
CA GLY A 146 19.36 -23.04 -5.23
C GLY A 146 18.83 -24.36 -5.75
N ILE A 147 17.99 -24.97 -4.91
CA ILE A 147 17.27 -26.21 -5.19
C ILE A 147 15.84 -26.03 -4.72
N PHE A 148 14.88 -26.50 -5.51
CA PHE A 148 13.47 -26.54 -5.14
C PHE A 148 12.83 -27.83 -5.62
N HIS A 149 11.71 -28.21 -5.01
CA HIS A 149 11.19 -29.56 -5.07
C HIS A 149 9.69 -29.63 -5.33
N LEU A 150 9.27 -30.81 -5.77
CA LEU A 150 7.89 -31.27 -5.72
C LEU A 150 7.88 -32.72 -5.22
N ILE A 151 7.06 -33.00 -4.22
CA ILE A 151 6.76 -34.36 -3.78
C ILE A 151 5.32 -34.73 -4.14
N ALA A 152 5.12 -35.86 -4.82
CA ALA A 152 3.78 -36.33 -5.20
C ALA A 152 3.70 -37.85 -5.30
N LYS A 153 2.50 -38.40 -5.15
CA LYS A 153 2.22 -39.82 -5.37
C LYS A 153 2.21 -40.13 -6.87
N GLY A 154 2.67 -41.31 -7.27
CA GLY A 154 2.75 -41.69 -8.68
C GLY A 154 1.39 -41.69 -9.38
N SER A 155 0.32 -42.05 -8.66
CA SER A 155 -1.06 -41.96 -9.16
C SER A 155 -1.48 -40.51 -9.45
N THR A 156 -1.14 -39.57 -8.58
CA THR A 156 -1.37 -38.12 -8.76
C THR A 156 -0.63 -37.61 -10.01
N ILE A 157 0.67 -37.93 -10.13
CA ILE A 157 1.48 -37.49 -11.28
C ILE A 157 0.91 -38.02 -12.60
N LYS A 158 0.49 -39.29 -12.62
CA LYS A 158 -0.10 -39.90 -13.83
C LYS A 158 -1.47 -39.37 -14.19
N LYS A 159 -2.23 -38.79 -13.25
CA LYS A 159 -3.53 -38.19 -13.55
C LYS A 159 -3.37 -36.81 -14.19
N ALA A 160 -2.46 -35.98 -13.70
CA ALA A 160 -2.23 -34.63 -14.21
C ALA A 160 -1.79 -34.62 -15.68
N ASN A 161 -2.30 -33.68 -16.49
CA ASN A 161 -1.85 -33.52 -17.90
C ASN A 161 -0.54 -32.74 -17.97
N LYS A 162 -0.39 -31.77 -17.09
CA LYS A 162 0.79 -30.94 -16.90
C LYS A 162 1.00 -30.73 -15.41
N ILE A 163 2.25 -30.65 -14.98
CA ILE A 163 2.63 -30.38 -13.60
C ILE A 163 3.58 -29.19 -13.56
N TYR A 164 3.42 -28.35 -12.54
CA TYR A 164 4.31 -27.24 -12.24
C TYR A 164 5.12 -27.58 -10.99
N ILE A 165 6.44 -27.39 -11.06
CA ILE A 165 7.34 -27.38 -9.90
C ILE A 165 7.66 -25.92 -9.64
N THR A 166 7.17 -25.39 -8.52
CA THR A 166 7.15 -23.94 -8.24
C THR A 166 7.61 -23.64 -6.82
N ILE A 167 7.62 -22.36 -6.47
CA ILE A 167 7.86 -21.97 -5.07
C ILE A 167 6.85 -22.59 -4.12
N ILE A 168 5.58 -22.75 -4.53
CA ILE A 168 4.58 -23.31 -3.63
C ILE A 168 4.71 -24.82 -3.46
N SER A 169 5.17 -25.56 -4.49
CA SER A 169 5.48 -26.98 -4.31
C SER A 169 6.69 -27.18 -3.38
N GLU A 170 7.63 -26.23 -3.36
CA GLU A 170 8.74 -26.21 -2.40
C GLU A 170 8.25 -25.94 -0.97
N ILE A 171 7.34 -24.97 -0.78
CA ILE A 171 6.69 -24.72 0.53
C ILE A 171 6.05 -26.01 1.03
N VAL A 172 5.27 -26.70 0.19
CA VAL A 172 4.64 -27.96 0.55
C VAL A 172 5.69 -29.01 0.91
N TYR A 173 6.70 -29.22 0.07
CA TYR A 173 7.78 -30.19 0.34
C TYR A 173 8.43 -29.97 1.70
N GLN A 174 8.80 -28.74 2.02
CA GLN A 174 9.44 -28.40 3.29
C GLN A 174 8.50 -28.64 4.48
N LYS A 175 7.22 -28.29 4.35
CA LYS A 175 6.19 -28.52 5.37
C LYS A 175 5.89 -29.99 5.62
N VAL A 176 5.97 -30.84 4.59
CA VAL A 176 5.67 -32.27 4.72
C VAL A 176 6.90 -33.14 4.96
N LEU A 177 8.11 -32.58 4.89
CA LEU A 177 9.37 -33.29 5.10
C LEU A 177 9.41 -34.13 6.39
N PRO A 178 8.89 -33.67 7.55
CA PRO A 178 8.84 -34.48 8.77
C PRO A 178 7.92 -35.71 8.68
N TYR A 179 7.01 -35.74 7.70
CA TYR A 179 5.93 -36.72 7.56
C TYR A 179 6.18 -37.72 6.42
N LEU A 180 7.36 -37.71 5.78
CA LEU A 180 7.64 -38.59 4.62
C LEU A 180 7.45 -40.09 4.88
N ASN A 181 7.60 -40.52 6.14
CA ASN A 181 7.43 -41.90 6.57
C ASN A 181 6.03 -42.19 7.16
N SER A 182 5.16 -41.18 7.22
CA SER A 182 3.85 -41.30 7.84
C SER A 182 2.84 -41.93 6.88
N SER A 183 1.89 -42.69 7.41
CA SER A 183 0.67 -43.07 6.68
C SER A 183 -0.17 -41.86 6.26
N ASP A 184 -0.01 -40.75 6.97
CA ASP A 184 -0.89 -39.57 6.88
C ASP A 184 -0.30 -38.50 5.95
N ILE A 185 0.74 -38.82 5.17
CA ILE A 185 1.40 -37.88 4.26
C ILE A 185 0.41 -37.31 3.23
N GLU A 186 -0.57 -38.09 2.77
CA GLU A 186 -1.59 -37.64 1.81
C GLU A 186 -2.51 -36.58 2.42
N ASP A 187 -3.00 -36.82 3.63
CA ASP A 187 -3.79 -35.85 4.40
C ASP A 187 -2.97 -34.59 4.69
N ARG A 188 -1.67 -34.74 4.97
CA ARG A 188 -0.79 -33.59 5.22
C ARG A 188 -0.54 -32.76 3.97
N LEU A 189 -0.36 -33.40 2.81
CA LEU A 189 -0.25 -32.69 1.53
C LEU A 189 -1.50 -31.86 1.26
N ASN A 190 -2.69 -32.44 1.44
CA ASN A 190 -3.96 -31.74 1.23
C ASN A 190 -4.16 -30.59 2.25
N SER A 191 -3.92 -30.84 3.53
CA SER A 191 -4.03 -29.82 4.58
C SER A 191 -3.10 -28.64 4.32
N VAL A 192 -1.84 -28.88 3.95
CA VAL A 192 -0.90 -27.79 3.64
C VAL A 192 -1.31 -27.04 2.36
N SER A 193 -1.95 -27.71 1.42
CA SER A 193 -2.44 -27.06 0.20
C SER A 193 -3.52 -26.03 0.50
N MET A 194 -4.45 -26.38 1.40
CA MET A 194 -5.50 -25.47 1.90
C MET A 194 -4.93 -24.28 2.68
N ASP A 195 -3.75 -24.42 3.32
CA ASP A 195 -3.08 -23.28 3.97
C ASP A 195 -2.52 -22.27 2.95
N ILE A 196 -2.11 -22.74 1.77
CA ILE A 196 -1.35 -21.96 0.79
C ILE A 196 -2.27 -21.28 -0.23
N ILE A 197 -3.32 -21.96 -0.65
CA ILE A 197 -4.22 -21.57 -1.73
C ILE A 197 -5.60 -21.19 -1.15
N ASP A 198 -6.11 -20.01 -1.55
CA ASP A 198 -7.42 -19.50 -1.15
C ASP A 198 -8.53 -19.85 -2.16
N LYS A 199 -8.19 -20.30 -3.37
CA LYS A 199 -9.15 -20.60 -4.45
C LYS A 199 -8.77 -21.85 -5.24
N ASP A 200 -9.77 -22.67 -5.56
CA ASP A 200 -9.65 -23.82 -6.48
C ASP A 200 -9.06 -23.37 -7.83
N ILE A 201 -7.98 -24.04 -8.23
CA ILE A 201 -7.20 -23.78 -9.45
C ILE A 201 -7.61 -24.76 -10.55
N THR A 202 -7.92 -26.00 -10.17
CA THR A 202 -8.26 -27.06 -11.13
C THR A 202 -9.70 -26.99 -11.63
N GLY A 203 -10.57 -26.30 -10.90
CA GLY A 203 -11.99 -26.17 -11.20
C GLY A 203 -12.80 -27.41 -10.81
N ASP A 204 -12.27 -28.28 -9.95
CA ASP A 204 -12.94 -29.51 -9.50
C ASP A 204 -13.77 -29.32 -8.22
N SER A 205 -13.89 -28.07 -7.76
CA SER A 205 -14.61 -27.64 -6.55
C SER A 205 -13.97 -28.08 -5.22
N ALA A 206 -12.72 -28.55 -5.24
CA ALA A 206 -11.91 -28.78 -4.05
C ALA A 206 -10.71 -27.82 -4.02
N ILE A 207 -10.19 -27.56 -2.82
CA ILE A 207 -8.84 -27.00 -2.65
C ILE A 207 -8.02 -28.13 -2.05
N ASP A 208 -7.15 -28.74 -2.86
CA ASP A 208 -6.34 -29.88 -2.47
C ASP A 208 -4.95 -29.87 -3.13
N PHE A 209 -4.21 -30.97 -3.02
CA PHE A 209 -2.86 -31.05 -3.57
C PHE A 209 -2.80 -31.03 -5.11
N PHE A 210 -3.89 -31.32 -5.83
CA PHE A 210 -3.95 -31.15 -7.28
C PHE A 210 -3.87 -29.68 -7.70
N ASP A 211 -4.32 -28.75 -6.86
CA ASP A 211 -4.17 -27.32 -7.10
C ASP A 211 -2.69 -26.89 -7.03
N ILE A 212 -1.93 -27.43 -6.07
CA ILE A 212 -0.49 -27.14 -5.93
C ILE A 212 0.28 -27.52 -7.20
N ILE A 213 0.04 -28.72 -7.73
CA ILE A 213 0.75 -29.19 -8.93
C ILE A 213 0.24 -28.56 -10.23
N SER A 214 -0.94 -27.91 -10.19
CA SER A 214 -1.54 -27.20 -11.31
C SER A 214 -1.30 -25.69 -11.26
N TYR A 215 -0.77 -25.18 -10.15
CA TYR A 215 -0.51 -23.76 -9.93
C TYR A 215 0.52 -23.21 -10.93
N ASN A 216 0.06 -22.26 -11.74
CA ASN A 216 0.91 -21.46 -12.61
C ASN A 216 1.06 -20.05 -12.02
N PRO A 217 2.24 -19.65 -11.53
CA PRO A 217 2.42 -18.36 -10.84
C PRO A 217 2.04 -17.15 -11.72
N ILE A 218 2.17 -17.23 -13.04
CA ILE A 218 1.78 -16.15 -13.96
C ILE A 218 0.26 -15.89 -13.93
N THR A 219 -0.55 -16.93 -13.82
CA THR A 219 -2.02 -16.82 -13.93
C THR A 219 -2.77 -17.02 -12.62
N ASN A 220 -2.11 -17.59 -11.60
CA ASN A 220 -2.75 -18.00 -10.35
C ASN A 220 -2.20 -17.27 -9.11
N ARG A 221 -1.33 -16.26 -9.26
CA ARG A 221 -0.75 -15.50 -8.14
C ARG A 221 -1.79 -14.96 -7.16
N ASP A 222 -2.92 -14.50 -7.68
CA ASP A 222 -4.03 -13.95 -6.88
C ASP A 222 -4.92 -15.01 -6.21
N ASN A 223 -4.61 -16.30 -6.40
CA ASN A 223 -5.29 -17.42 -5.75
C ASN A 223 -4.56 -17.89 -4.49
N LEU A 224 -3.41 -17.30 -4.15
CA LEU A 224 -2.70 -17.60 -2.92
C LEU A 224 -3.32 -16.88 -1.72
N ASN A 225 -3.18 -17.49 -0.55
CA ASN A 225 -3.40 -16.79 0.71
C ASN A 225 -2.54 -15.52 0.81
N THR A 226 -3.10 -14.48 1.40
CA THR A 226 -2.47 -13.15 1.51
C THR A 226 -1.05 -13.22 2.09
N TYR A 227 -0.81 -14.09 3.09
CA TYR A 227 0.54 -14.28 3.64
C TYR A 227 1.52 -14.72 2.56
N TYR A 228 1.22 -15.82 1.87
CA TYR A 228 2.10 -16.36 0.83
C TYR A 228 2.23 -15.40 -0.35
N LYS A 229 1.14 -14.76 -0.77
CA LYS A 229 1.13 -13.74 -1.82
C LYS A 229 2.16 -12.64 -1.59
N ASN A 230 2.32 -12.20 -0.34
CA ASN A 230 3.27 -11.16 0.04
C ASN A 230 4.70 -11.67 0.22
N SER A 231 4.89 -12.95 0.56
CA SER A 231 6.21 -13.51 0.86
C SER A 231 6.90 -14.23 -0.31
N ILE A 232 6.14 -14.73 -1.31
CA ILE A 232 6.70 -15.60 -2.37
C ILE A 232 7.89 -15.00 -3.11
N PHE A 233 7.90 -13.69 -3.39
CA PHE A 233 8.97 -13.05 -4.14
C PHE A 233 10.31 -13.07 -3.38
N SER A 234 10.26 -12.87 -2.07
CA SER A 234 11.43 -13.01 -1.20
C SER A 234 11.92 -14.46 -1.18
N MET A 235 11.00 -15.42 -1.09
CA MET A 235 11.34 -16.85 -1.09
C MET A 235 12.02 -17.28 -2.41
N ILE A 236 11.48 -16.85 -3.56
CA ILE A 236 12.07 -17.06 -4.89
C ILE A 236 13.48 -16.48 -4.94
N THR A 237 13.64 -15.22 -4.53
CA THR A 237 14.93 -14.53 -4.53
C THR A 237 15.97 -15.27 -3.68
N ASN A 238 15.58 -15.79 -2.51
CA ASN A 238 16.46 -16.55 -1.63
C ASN A 238 16.95 -17.85 -2.29
N ILE A 239 16.03 -18.60 -2.92
CA ILE A 239 16.38 -19.82 -3.65
C ILE A 239 17.32 -19.49 -4.81
N LEU A 240 17.01 -18.49 -5.64
CA LEU A 240 17.87 -18.10 -6.77
C LEU A 240 19.29 -17.69 -6.32
N ASN A 241 19.43 -17.13 -5.12
CA ASN A 241 20.73 -16.78 -4.53
C ASN A 241 21.43 -17.96 -3.82
N GLY A 242 20.83 -19.15 -3.80
CA GLY A 242 21.39 -20.34 -3.13
C GLY A 242 21.32 -20.27 -1.61
N GLN A 243 20.49 -19.39 -1.07
CA GLN A 243 20.24 -19.28 0.35
C GLN A 243 19.24 -20.37 0.74
N LYS A 244 19.53 -21.07 1.85
CA LYS A 244 18.55 -22.00 2.42
C LYS A 244 17.39 -21.18 2.98
N TYR A 245 16.21 -21.41 2.45
CA TYR A 245 14.99 -20.93 3.06
C TYR A 245 14.51 -21.99 4.06
N ASP A 246 14.73 -21.76 5.35
CA ASP A 246 14.25 -22.67 6.40
C ASP A 246 12.85 -22.24 6.83
N PHE A 247 11.84 -22.98 6.39
CA PHE A 247 10.47 -22.77 6.84
C PHE A 247 10.29 -23.00 8.34
N LYS A 248 11.29 -23.54 9.07
CA LYS A 248 11.21 -23.66 10.53
C LYS A 248 11.24 -22.31 11.24
N ASP A 249 11.76 -21.26 10.60
CA ASP A 249 11.77 -19.91 11.20
C ASP A 249 10.47 -19.13 10.91
N ASP A 250 9.73 -19.49 9.85
CA ASP A 250 8.43 -18.87 9.47
C ASP A 250 7.20 -19.74 9.78
N ILE A 251 7.40 -21.03 10.09
CA ILE A 251 6.43 -21.95 10.73
C ILE A 251 6.90 -22.21 12.17
N TYR A 252 7.45 -21.20 12.80
CA TYR A 252 7.10 -20.95 14.17
C TYR A 252 5.69 -20.34 14.07
N LEU A 253 4.63 -21.14 14.29
CA LEU A 253 3.54 -20.60 15.09
C LEU A 253 4.21 -20.42 16.44
N PRO A 254 4.62 -19.20 16.82
CA PRO A 254 5.33 -19.07 18.06
C PRO A 254 4.40 -19.59 19.14
N ASP A 255 4.84 -20.63 19.83
CA ASP A 255 4.24 -21.05 21.11
C ASP A 255 4.29 -19.89 22.13
N SER A 256 4.85 -18.73 21.76
CA SER A 256 4.46 -17.42 22.27
C SER A 256 4.69 -16.33 21.19
N THR A 257 3.66 -15.89 20.46
CA THR A 257 3.76 -14.64 19.69
C THR A 257 3.75 -13.53 20.73
N THR A 258 4.93 -13.03 21.09
CA THR A 258 5.04 -12.08 22.20
C THR A 258 4.79 -10.64 21.73
N GLU A 259 4.32 -9.80 22.65
CA GLU A 259 4.28 -8.34 22.49
C GLU A 259 5.63 -7.78 21.98
N ALA A 260 6.76 -8.38 22.40
CA ALA A 260 8.09 -7.96 21.99
C ALA A 260 8.37 -8.18 20.49
N GLU A 261 7.78 -9.21 19.88
CA GLU A 261 7.92 -9.46 18.45
C GLU A 261 7.11 -8.43 17.64
N ILE A 262 5.87 -8.17 18.06
CA ILE A 262 5.04 -7.11 17.47
C ILE A 262 5.76 -5.77 17.54
N GLN A 263 6.32 -5.42 18.71
CA GLN A 263 7.06 -4.17 18.85
C GLN A 263 8.29 -4.13 17.96
N LYS A 264 9.07 -5.23 17.88
CA LYS A 264 10.23 -5.31 16.98
C LYS A 264 9.83 -5.08 15.52
N LYS A 265 8.66 -5.60 15.12
CA LYS A 265 8.14 -5.48 13.75
C LYS A 265 7.61 -4.09 13.45
N LEU A 266 6.95 -3.43 14.41
CA LEU A 266 6.62 -2.01 14.35
C LEU A 266 7.90 -1.17 14.19
N ASP A 267 8.91 -1.42 15.02
CA ASP A 267 10.19 -0.68 14.99
C ASP A 267 10.95 -0.87 13.67
N SER A 268 10.81 -2.04 13.03
CA SER A 268 11.43 -2.33 11.72
C SER A 268 10.59 -1.87 10.52
N GLY A 269 9.42 -1.27 10.73
CA GLY A 269 8.53 -0.83 9.66
C GLY A 269 7.74 -1.94 8.96
N ASP A 270 7.67 -3.15 9.55
CA ASP A 270 6.93 -4.29 8.99
C ASP A 270 5.46 -4.24 9.43
N TYR A 271 4.79 -3.15 9.07
CA TYR A 271 3.43 -2.85 9.51
C TYR A 271 2.40 -3.84 8.95
N ALA A 272 2.61 -4.33 7.73
CA ALA A 272 1.74 -5.33 7.12
C ALA A 272 1.73 -6.65 7.91
N TYR A 273 2.90 -7.09 8.41
CA TYR A 273 2.98 -8.24 9.31
C TYR A 273 2.17 -8.01 10.58
N VAL A 274 2.39 -6.86 11.25
CA VAL A 274 1.70 -6.52 12.50
C VAL A 274 0.18 -6.53 12.32
N LEU A 275 -0.32 -5.88 11.26
CA LEU A 275 -1.75 -5.86 10.95
C LEU A 275 -2.29 -7.26 10.67
N ASN A 276 -1.60 -8.05 9.85
CA ASN A 276 -2.03 -9.41 9.55
C ASN A 276 -2.10 -10.27 10.83
N GLN A 277 -1.09 -10.19 11.69
CA GLN A 277 -1.06 -10.97 12.92
C GLN A 277 -2.16 -10.54 13.90
N LEU A 278 -2.31 -9.24 14.14
CA LEU A 278 -3.22 -8.77 15.18
C LEU A 278 -4.70 -8.76 14.74
N LEU A 279 -4.98 -8.61 13.44
CA LEU A 279 -6.33 -8.66 12.90
C LEU A 279 -6.82 -10.10 12.69
N ASN A 280 -5.95 -10.99 12.18
CA ASN A 280 -6.37 -12.35 11.78
C ASN A 280 -6.01 -13.41 12.81
N ASN A 281 -5.00 -13.18 13.66
CA ASN A 281 -4.50 -14.14 14.65
C ASN A 281 -4.58 -13.59 16.08
N ARG A 282 -5.56 -12.74 16.38
CA ARG A 282 -5.73 -12.09 17.71
C ARG A 282 -5.63 -13.09 18.87
N ASP A 283 -6.23 -14.27 18.72
CA ASP A 283 -6.25 -15.34 19.73
C ASP A 283 -4.88 -15.95 20.05
N ALA A 284 -3.85 -15.72 19.22
CA ALA A 284 -2.48 -16.14 19.49
C ALA A 284 -1.78 -15.23 20.51
N TYR A 285 -2.29 -14.01 20.71
CA TYR A 285 -1.69 -12.99 21.58
C TYR A 285 -2.38 -12.89 22.95
N ARG A 286 -2.74 -14.04 23.56
CA ARG A 286 -3.53 -14.09 24.82
C ARG A 286 -2.89 -13.37 26.01
N ASP A 287 -1.57 -13.20 25.98
CA ASP A 287 -0.82 -12.49 27.02
C ASP A 287 -0.87 -10.96 26.85
N MET A 288 -1.38 -10.45 25.72
CA MET A 288 -1.67 -9.04 25.52
C MET A 288 -3.13 -8.75 25.84
N SER A 289 -3.40 -7.63 26.51
CA SER A 289 -4.77 -7.14 26.63
C SER A 289 -5.30 -6.68 25.27
N ASP A 290 -6.62 -6.69 25.11
CA ASP A 290 -7.28 -6.14 23.92
C ASP A 290 -6.87 -4.70 23.64
N ASP A 291 -6.75 -3.87 24.68
CA ASP A 291 -6.26 -2.50 24.58
C ASP A 291 -4.87 -2.42 23.93
N LYS A 292 -3.95 -3.30 24.34
CA LYS A 292 -2.60 -3.34 23.75
C LYS A 292 -2.62 -3.81 22.30
N ILE A 293 -3.46 -4.80 21.98
CA ILE A 293 -3.63 -5.27 20.60
C ILE A 293 -4.11 -4.12 19.73
N ASP A 294 -5.18 -3.43 20.15
CA ASP A 294 -5.76 -2.31 19.40
C ASP A 294 -4.77 -1.15 19.28
N MET A 295 -4.01 -0.81 20.33
CA MET A 295 -2.93 0.19 20.25
C MET A 295 -1.85 -0.18 19.23
N ASN A 296 -1.43 -1.44 19.17
CA ASN A 296 -0.42 -1.89 18.20
C ASN A 296 -0.96 -1.91 16.77
N ILE A 297 -2.23 -2.26 16.57
CA ILE A 297 -2.91 -2.13 15.28
C ILE A 297 -2.95 -0.66 14.86
N ALA A 298 -3.34 0.24 15.77
CA ALA A 298 -3.38 1.67 15.51
C ALA A 298 -1.98 2.21 15.13
N ALA A 299 -0.95 1.81 15.86
CA ALA A 299 0.44 2.18 15.57
C ALA A 299 0.90 1.67 14.20
N ALA A 300 0.52 0.45 13.80
CA ALA A 300 0.83 -0.08 12.48
C ALA A 300 0.16 0.71 11.35
N TYR A 301 -1.09 1.15 11.53
CA TYR A 301 -1.75 2.03 10.58
C TYR A 301 -1.11 3.44 10.51
N VAL A 302 -0.67 4.00 11.64
CA VAL A 302 0.16 5.23 11.63
C VAL A 302 1.44 4.99 10.82
N GLY A 303 2.07 3.83 11.01
CA GLY A 303 3.21 3.35 10.23
C GLY A 303 2.95 3.29 8.73
N GLN A 304 1.85 2.66 8.31
CA GLN A 304 1.44 2.58 6.90
C GLN A 304 1.13 3.96 6.28
N SER A 305 0.80 4.94 7.11
CA SER A 305 0.63 6.34 6.71
C SER A 305 1.97 7.04 6.43
N GLY A 306 3.10 6.38 6.68
CA GLY A 306 4.44 6.95 6.50
C GLY A 306 5.01 7.64 7.73
N TYR A 307 4.42 7.44 8.92
CA TYR A 307 4.89 8.08 10.16
C TYR A 307 5.14 7.07 11.27
N THR A 308 6.01 7.47 12.18
CA THR A 308 6.04 7.00 13.55
C THR A 308 5.48 8.07 14.49
N VAL A 309 5.14 7.69 15.73
CA VAL A 309 4.83 8.67 16.79
C VAL A 309 5.99 9.64 17.00
N PHE A 310 7.23 9.18 16.82
CA PHE A 310 8.42 10.02 16.91
C PHE A 310 8.46 11.10 15.80
N ASP A 311 8.07 10.76 14.58
CA ASP A 311 8.03 11.73 13.47
C ASP A 311 7.03 12.85 13.74
N ILE A 312 5.82 12.49 14.18
CA ILE A 312 4.76 13.48 14.46
C ILE A 312 5.16 14.36 15.65
N THR A 313 5.65 13.76 16.73
CA THR A 313 6.11 14.53 17.91
C THR A 313 7.33 15.39 17.62
N SER A 314 8.24 14.94 16.74
CA SER A 314 9.39 15.73 16.28
C SER A 314 8.94 16.93 15.44
N ALA A 315 7.98 16.73 14.52
CA ALA A 315 7.38 17.82 13.77
C ALA A 315 6.73 18.86 14.69
N MET A 316 6.00 18.42 15.72
CA MET A 316 5.44 19.32 16.74
C MET A 316 6.54 20.05 17.52
N ALA A 317 7.58 19.33 17.98
CA ALA A 317 8.66 19.92 18.76
C ALA A 317 9.43 20.98 17.95
N ASN A 318 9.72 20.71 16.68
CA ASN A 318 10.41 21.63 15.78
C ASN A 318 9.61 22.91 15.52
N SER A 319 8.27 22.83 15.54
CA SER A 319 7.39 23.99 15.38
C SER A 319 7.38 24.96 16.58
N SER A 320 7.84 24.54 17.76
CA SER A 320 7.72 25.36 18.97
C SER A 320 8.72 26.53 19.08
N SER A 321 9.79 26.56 18.26
CA SER A 321 10.94 27.43 18.49
C SER A 321 11.01 28.73 17.67
N LYS A 322 10.18 28.89 16.61
CA LYS A 322 10.02 30.09 15.74
C LYS A 322 9.33 29.78 14.40
N HIS A 323 8.96 28.52 14.15
CA HIS A 323 8.47 28.03 12.88
C HIS A 323 6.99 27.65 13.01
N SER A 324 6.15 28.38 12.29
CA SER A 324 4.69 28.39 12.32
C SER A 324 4.05 27.01 12.15
N LEU A 325 2.75 26.91 12.48
CA LEU A 325 1.78 25.91 12.00
C LEU A 325 2.21 25.20 10.71
N ASN A 326 2.54 26.03 9.74
CA ASN A 326 3.12 25.73 8.45
C ASN A 326 4.21 24.66 8.44
N SER A 327 5.18 24.74 9.34
CA SER A 327 6.28 23.76 9.40
C SER A 327 5.80 22.40 9.91
N PHE A 328 4.83 22.36 10.83
CA PHE A 328 4.21 21.09 11.21
C PHE A 328 3.44 20.48 10.03
N VAL A 329 2.63 21.27 9.32
CA VAL A 329 1.91 20.81 8.13
C VAL A 329 2.91 20.28 7.11
N LEU A 330 3.92 21.07 6.75
CA LEU A 330 4.97 20.67 5.81
C LEU A 330 5.67 19.37 6.22
N ASP A 331 6.14 19.27 7.46
CA ASP A 331 6.84 18.07 7.94
C ASP A 331 5.94 16.83 7.98
N THR A 332 4.65 17.02 8.26
CA THR A 332 3.67 15.93 8.30
C THR A 332 3.01 15.66 6.96
N THR A 333 3.34 16.39 5.89
CA THR A 333 2.73 16.14 4.57
C THR A 333 3.77 15.97 3.46
N LYS A 334 5.06 16.07 3.76
CA LYS A 334 6.13 15.83 2.80
C LYS A 334 6.20 14.37 2.36
N ASP A 335 6.53 14.15 1.09
CA ASP A 335 6.82 12.84 0.50
C ASP A 335 5.74 11.76 0.71
N ASN A 336 4.48 12.16 0.96
CA ASN A 336 3.38 11.23 1.22
C ASN A 336 2.27 11.30 0.17
N ASN A 337 1.50 10.21 0.09
CA ASN A 337 0.21 10.20 -0.60
C ASN A 337 -0.88 10.57 0.41
N PRO A 338 -1.50 11.76 0.34
CA PRO A 338 -2.43 12.22 1.36
C PRO A 338 -3.70 11.38 1.44
N LEU A 339 -4.18 10.80 0.32
CA LEU A 339 -5.36 9.94 0.31
C LEU A 339 -5.12 8.65 1.13
N SER A 340 -4.10 7.87 0.76
CA SER A 340 -3.71 6.66 1.49
C SER A 340 -3.38 6.96 2.96
N THR A 341 -2.74 8.11 3.20
CA THR A 341 -2.44 8.59 4.55
C THR A 341 -3.72 8.81 5.36
N LEU A 342 -4.72 9.52 4.83
CA LEU A 342 -5.96 9.77 5.56
C LEU A 342 -6.76 8.50 5.82
N GLU A 343 -6.81 7.56 4.87
CA GLU A 343 -7.46 6.26 5.05
C GLU A 343 -6.84 5.47 6.21
N ASN A 344 -5.50 5.43 6.26
CA ASN A 344 -4.77 4.74 7.32
C ASN A 344 -4.87 5.46 8.67
N LEU A 345 -4.80 6.80 8.69
CA LEU A 345 -5.00 7.57 9.93
C LEU A 345 -6.43 7.44 10.45
N GLU A 346 -7.45 7.33 9.58
CA GLU A 346 -8.83 7.06 10.00
C GLU A 346 -8.94 5.68 10.66
N LYS A 347 -8.28 4.65 10.09
CA LYS A 347 -8.18 3.32 10.71
C LYS A 347 -7.48 3.37 12.06
N ALA A 348 -6.37 4.09 12.17
CA ALA A 348 -5.68 4.28 13.45
C ALA A 348 -6.58 4.94 14.51
N GLN A 349 -7.40 5.93 14.12
CA GLN A 349 -8.36 6.56 15.03
C GLN A 349 -9.42 5.58 15.53
N GLU A 350 -9.93 4.69 14.69
CA GLU A 350 -10.90 3.67 15.11
C GLU A 350 -10.36 2.83 16.26
N TYR A 351 -9.12 2.35 16.14
CA TYR A 351 -8.49 1.51 17.16
C TYR A 351 -8.05 2.29 18.39
N TYR A 352 -7.55 3.53 18.28
CA TYR A 352 -7.30 4.32 19.50
C TYR A 352 -8.61 4.67 20.23
N ASN A 353 -9.70 4.92 19.49
CA ASN A 353 -11.00 5.15 20.09
C ASN A 353 -11.59 3.89 20.76
N SER A 354 -11.32 2.68 20.26
CA SER A 354 -11.78 1.45 20.92
C SER A 354 -11.12 1.27 22.31
N VAL A 355 -9.85 1.64 22.45
CA VAL A 355 -9.13 1.61 23.75
C VAL A 355 -9.64 2.68 24.72
N ILE A 356 -9.90 3.88 24.22
CA ILE A 356 -10.45 4.98 25.05
C ILE A 356 -11.90 4.67 25.44
N ASN A 357 -12.69 4.06 24.56
CA ASN A 357 -14.08 3.63 24.82
C ASN A 357 -14.95 4.73 25.47
N GLY A 358 -14.80 5.97 25.00
CA GLY A 358 -15.58 7.11 25.47
C GLY A 358 -15.19 7.68 26.84
N VAL A 359 -14.07 7.26 27.44
CA VAL A 359 -13.56 7.90 28.66
C VAL A 359 -13.10 9.34 28.38
N ASP A 360 -13.20 10.21 29.38
CA ASP A 360 -12.64 11.55 29.33
C ASP A 360 -11.11 11.47 29.47
N CYS A 361 -10.38 11.89 28.45
CA CYS A 361 -8.91 11.91 28.45
C CYS A 361 -8.28 12.84 29.51
N ASN A 362 -9.08 13.68 30.17
CA ASN A 362 -8.65 14.46 31.34
C ASN A 362 -8.85 13.73 32.67
N ASP A 363 -9.47 12.55 32.70
CA ASP A 363 -9.63 11.79 33.94
C ASP A 363 -8.26 11.36 34.49
N THR A 364 -8.11 11.52 35.80
CA THR A 364 -6.91 11.10 36.52
C THR A 364 -6.80 9.58 36.68
N ASN A 365 -7.93 8.87 36.60
CA ASN A 365 -8.06 7.43 36.85
C ASN A 365 -7.97 6.55 35.60
N LEU A 366 -7.47 7.07 34.47
CA LEU A 366 -7.28 6.29 33.25
C LEU A 366 -6.18 5.22 33.42
N THR A 367 -6.35 4.09 32.75
CA THR A 367 -5.28 3.08 32.60
C THR A 367 -4.10 3.66 31.83
N LYS A 368 -2.95 2.96 31.85
CA LYS A 368 -1.79 3.43 31.09
C LYS A 368 -2.10 3.43 29.59
N GLU A 369 -2.71 2.34 29.11
CA GLU A 369 -3.10 2.13 27.72
C GLU A 369 -4.09 3.21 27.24
N GLN A 370 -5.04 3.61 28.08
CA GLN A 370 -5.96 4.71 27.80
C GLN A 370 -5.25 6.07 27.72
N LYS A 371 -4.32 6.36 28.64
CA LYS A 371 -3.52 7.61 28.62
C LYS A 371 -2.67 7.71 27.36
N ASP A 372 -1.98 6.61 27.02
CA ASP A 372 -1.14 6.51 25.83
C ASP A 372 -2.00 6.62 24.56
N SER A 373 -3.19 6.00 24.54
CA SER A 373 -4.14 6.09 23.43
C SER A 373 -4.75 7.49 23.27
N CYS A 374 -5.09 8.18 24.35
CA CYS A 374 -5.52 9.58 24.31
C CYS A 374 -4.46 10.46 23.64
N PHE A 375 -3.21 10.35 24.10
CA PHE A 375 -2.10 11.11 23.55
C PHE A 375 -1.90 10.81 22.05
N ASN A 376 -1.82 9.53 21.68
CA ASN A 376 -1.61 9.14 20.29
C ASN A 376 -2.80 9.48 19.39
N LEU A 377 -4.03 9.37 19.87
CA LEU A 377 -5.23 9.82 19.14
C LEU A 377 -5.15 11.32 18.83
N GLY A 378 -4.70 12.12 19.79
CA GLY A 378 -4.43 13.54 19.60
C GLY A 378 -3.43 13.78 18.47
N LEU A 379 -2.31 13.04 18.44
CA LEU A 379 -1.34 13.16 17.35
C LEU A 379 -1.92 12.76 15.99
N VAL A 380 -2.64 11.64 15.93
CA VAL A 380 -3.23 11.13 14.69
C VAL A 380 -4.27 12.10 14.11
N LYS A 381 -5.14 12.67 14.96
CA LYS A 381 -6.14 13.67 14.53
C LYS A 381 -5.48 14.94 14.00
N LEU A 382 -4.35 15.35 14.59
CA LEU A 382 -3.58 16.50 14.14
C LEU A 382 -2.98 16.26 12.75
N THR A 383 -2.32 15.11 12.58
CA THR A 383 -1.75 14.69 11.29
C THR A 383 -2.82 14.50 10.22
N TYR A 384 -4.00 14.00 10.60
CA TYR A 384 -5.16 13.88 9.72
C TYR A 384 -5.61 15.26 9.22
N LEU A 385 -5.70 16.26 10.11
CA LEU A 385 -6.04 17.62 9.70
C LEU A 385 -4.99 18.22 8.76
N SER A 386 -3.70 18.08 9.05
CA SER A 386 -2.62 18.54 8.16
C SER A 386 -2.72 17.92 6.75
N ASN A 387 -2.98 16.62 6.67
CA ASN A 387 -3.15 15.94 5.38
C ASN A 387 -4.43 16.36 4.65
N SER A 388 -5.50 16.66 5.39
CA SER A 388 -6.71 17.26 4.81
C SER A 388 -6.42 18.63 4.20
N VAL A 389 -5.56 19.44 4.81
CA VAL A 389 -5.09 20.72 4.24
C VAL A 389 -4.27 20.48 2.97
N LYS A 390 -3.35 19.51 2.94
CA LYS A 390 -2.66 19.14 1.70
C LYS A 390 -3.63 18.74 0.58
N MET A 391 -4.70 18.01 0.89
CA MET A 391 -5.73 17.68 -0.12
C MET A 391 -6.52 18.90 -0.61
N LEU A 392 -6.75 19.90 0.24
CA LEU A 392 -7.34 21.16 -0.22
C LEU A 392 -6.45 21.83 -1.27
N PHE A 393 -5.14 21.67 -1.19
CA PHE A 393 -4.19 22.17 -2.19
C PHE A 393 -3.94 21.16 -3.32
N ASN A 394 -4.93 20.29 -3.59
CA ASN A 394 -4.89 19.27 -4.65
C ASN A 394 -3.67 18.32 -4.53
N SER A 395 -3.26 18.02 -3.30
CA SER A 395 -2.10 17.17 -3.00
C SER A 395 -0.75 17.74 -3.46
N ASP A 396 -0.68 19.02 -3.83
CA ASP A 396 0.54 19.67 -4.34
C ASP A 396 1.49 20.04 -3.19
N GLU A 397 2.62 19.35 -3.13
CA GLU A 397 3.62 19.53 -2.08
C GLU A 397 4.37 20.86 -2.17
N ASP A 398 4.62 21.36 -3.38
CA ASP A 398 5.29 22.65 -3.56
C ASP A 398 4.37 23.80 -3.11
N LEU A 399 3.07 23.69 -3.36
CA LEU A 399 2.09 24.65 -2.83
C LEU A 399 1.98 24.58 -1.31
N VAL A 400 1.90 23.38 -0.71
CA VAL A 400 1.92 23.24 0.76
C VAL A 400 3.21 23.84 1.33
N LYS A 401 4.34 23.61 0.66
CA LYS A 401 5.64 24.15 1.06
C LYS A 401 5.72 25.66 0.91
N ASN A 402 5.19 26.23 -0.16
CA ASN A 402 5.16 27.68 -0.37
C ASN A 402 4.23 28.35 0.64
N TRP A 403 3.03 27.81 0.84
CA TRP A 403 2.13 28.19 1.93
C TRP A 403 2.80 28.06 3.29
N ALA A 404 3.59 27.01 3.50
CA ALA A 404 4.30 26.83 4.73
C ALA A 404 5.45 27.85 4.92
N ASN A 405 6.15 28.20 3.83
CA ASN A 405 7.35 29.02 3.87
C ASN A 405 7.10 30.54 3.77
N GLY A 406 5.99 30.99 3.17
CA GLY A 406 5.63 32.41 3.03
C GLY A 406 4.89 32.92 4.26
N VAL A 407 5.38 33.91 5.03
CA VAL A 407 5.67 35.34 4.79
C VAL A 407 4.38 36.16 4.65
N ASP A 408 3.86 36.55 5.81
CA ASP A 408 2.92 37.66 6.02
C ASP A 408 1.58 37.52 5.27
N ILE A 409 0.63 36.79 5.90
CA ILE A 409 -0.79 36.71 5.51
C ILE A 409 -1.49 38.09 5.58
N ASN A 410 -0.76 39.21 5.60
CA ASN A 410 -1.28 40.58 5.53
C ASN A 410 -1.25 41.13 4.09
N SER A 411 -0.81 40.35 3.12
CA SER A 411 -0.90 40.66 1.69
C SER A 411 -2.36 40.49 1.24
N THR A 412 -2.96 41.52 0.65
CA THR A 412 -4.42 41.65 0.52
C THR A 412 -5.08 40.59 -0.36
N ASP A 413 -4.33 39.91 -1.24
CA ASP A 413 -4.88 39.05 -2.30
C ASP A 413 -4.08 37.75 -2.56
N ASP A 414 -3.08 37.45 -1.71
CA ASP A 414 -2.17 36.30 -1.84
C ASP A 414 -1.86 35.79 -0.43
N LEU A 415 -2.51 34.68 -0.08
CA LEU A 415 -2.56 34.13 1.28
C LEU A 415 -1.28 33.41 1.68
N ASN A 416 -0.49 32.96 0.69
CA ASN A 416 0.81 32.36 0.96
C ASN A 416 1.97 33.35 0.75
N GLY A 417 1.72 34.57 0.29
CA GLY A 417 2.71 35.63 0.16
C GLY A 417 3.77 35.39 -0.94
N ASN A 418 3.52 34.47 -1.88
CA ASN A 418 4.46 34.15 -2.96
C ASN A 418 4.33 35.07 -4.21
N SER A 419 3.37 36.00 -4.18
CA SER A 419 2.95 36.92 -5.24
C SER A 419 2.43 36.26 -6.52
N VAL A 420 1.91 35.03 -6.43
CA VAL A 420 1.42 34.22 -7.53
C VAL A 420 0.03 33.66 -7.16
N PRO A 421 -1.05 34.10 -7.82
CA PRO A 421 -2.37 33.56 -7.57
C PRO A 421 -2.42 32.06 -7.89
N ASP A 422 -2.67 31.23 -6.89
CA ASP A 422 -2.55 29.77 -6.98
C ASP A 422 -3.70 28.99 -6.31
N LYS A 423 -3.53 27.66 -6.21
CA LYS A 423 -4.57 26.77 -5.67
C LYS A 423 -4.79 27.00 -4.17
N SER A 424 -3.78 27.47 -3.43
CA SER A 424 -3.94 27.73 -2.00
C SER A 424 -4.84 28.94 -1.73
N ASP A 425 -4.76 29.96 -2.59
CA ASP A 425 -5.65 31.13 -2.55
C ASP A 425 -7.09 30.73 -2.85
N SER A 426 -7.29 29.97 -3.93
CA SER A 426 -8.62 29.58 -4.37
C SER A 426 -9.30 28.61 -3.40
N SER A 427 -8.57 27.66 -2.83
CA SER A 427 -9.10 26.76 -1.79
C SER A 427 -9.50 27.50 -0.53
N SER A 428 -8.71 28.48 -0.08
CA SER A 428 -9.07 29.32 1.06
C SER A 428 -10.32 30.14 0.79
N CYS A 429 -10.45 30.64 -0.43
CA CYS A 429 -11.62 31.35 -0.90
C CYS A 429 -12.88 30.46 -0.93
N ALA A 430 -12.73 29.20 -1.35
CA ALA A 430 -13.82 28.23 -1.30
C ALA A 430 -14.27 27.94 0.13
N ILE A 431 -13.38 27.95 1.11
CA ILE A 431 -13.74 27.83 2.54
C ILE A 431 -14.58 29.03 2.99
N VAL A 432 -14.12 30.24 2.67
CA VAL A 432 -14.85 31.48 2.99
C VAL A 432 -16.24 31.50 2.35
N TYR A 433 -16.29 31.18 1.05
CA TYR A 433 -17.53 31.09 0.30
C TYR A 433 -18.47 30.01 0.86
N ALA A 434 -17.95 28.83 1.21
CA ALA A 434 -18.74 27.75 1.78
C ALA A 434 -19.33 28.16 3.15
N ASN A 435 -18.58 28.91 3.96
CA ASN A 435 -19.09 29.44 5.21
C ASN A 435 -20.21 30.49 4.97
N ASN A 436 -19.99 31.43 4.05
CA ASN A 436 -20.95 32.47 3.73
C ASN A 436 -20.99 32.74 2.21
N PRO A 437 -21.98 32.19 1.46
CA PRO A 437 -22.07 32.36 0.01
C PRO A 437 -22.36 33.80 -0.47
N MET A 438 -22.61 34.73 0.46
CA MET A 438 -22.75 36.17 0.19
C MET A 438 -21.41 36.90 0.33
N ASP A 439 -20.39 36.23 0.85
CA ASP A 439 -19.05 36.76 0.99
C ASP A 439 -18.28 36.60 -0.32
N ASN A 440 -17.50 37.62 -0.66
CA ASN A 440 -16.73 37.69 -1.88
C ASN A 440 -15.22 37.66 -1.61
N CYS A 441 -14.75 37.05 -0.51
CA CYS A 441 -13.34 36.63 -0.38
C CYS A 441 -12.31 37.76 -0.68
N ARG A 442 -12.64 38.99 -0.25
CA ARG A 442 -11.87 40.25 -0.42
C ARG A 442 -11.74 40.77 -1.88
N ASP A 443 -11.12 41.94 -2.01
CA ASP A 443 -11.04 42.76 -3.23
C ASP A 443 -10.12 42.14 -4.31
N GLY A 444 -10.61 41.16 -5.04
CA GLY A 444 -9.88 40.58 -6.17
C GLY A 444 -10.27 39.13 -6.46
N SER A 445 -10.79 38.44 -5.44
CA SER A 445 -11.15 37.04 -5.57
C SER A 445 -12.66 36.85 -5.53
N MET A 446 -13.32 36.55 -6.66
CA MET A 446 -14.79 36.44 -6.70
C MET A 446 -15.23 35.04 -7.08
N ALA A 447 -16.15 34.46 -6.29
CA ALA A 447 -16.90 33.29 -6.70
C ALA A 447 -17.98 33.70 -7.72
N THR A 448 -17.72 33.54 -9.01
CA THR A 448 -18.56 34.12 -10.08
C THR A 448 -19.57 33.14 -10.67
N TYR A 449 -19.25 31.84 -10.71
CA TYR A 449 -20.08 30.82 -11.34
C TYR A 449 -20.53 29.74 -10.35
N ARG A 450 -21.76 29.24 -10.52
CA ARG A 450 -22.32 28.16 -9.70
C ARG A 450 -22.97 27.13 -10.61
N LYS A 451 -22.42 25.92 -10.64
CA LYS A 451 -23.01 24.79 -11.35
C LYS A 451 -23.25 23.65 -10.39
N LYS A 452 -24.48 23.12 -10.37
CA LYS A 452 -24.75 21.85 -9.70
C LYS A 452 -24.08 20.73 -10.48
N VAL A 453 -23.32 19.90 -9.78
CA VAL A 453 -22.60 18.76 -10.36
C VAL A 453 -22.99 17.52 -9.56
N THR A 454 -23.34 16.45 -10.27
CA THR A 454 -23.73 15.18 -9.66
C THR A 454 -22.74 14.11 -10.05
N PHE A 455 -21.90 13.70 -9.10
CA PHE A 455 -20.98 12.58 -9.31
C PHE A 455 -21.68 11.25 -8.99
N LYS A 456 -21.24 10.15 -9.63
CA LYS A 456 -21.81 8.82 -9.48
C LYS A 456 -20.70 7.81 -9.22
N ARG A 457 -20.81 7.06 -8.13
CA ARG A 457 -19.88 5.94 -7.84
C ARG A 457 -20.65 4.79 -7.23
N LEU A 458 -20.53 3.60 -7.82
CA LEU A 458 -21.16 2.37 -7.32
C LEU A 458 -22.67 2.53 -7.04
N GLY A 459 -23.37 3.27 -7.90
CA GLY A 459 -24.82 3.52 -7.77
C GLY A 459 -25.22 4.58 -6.73
N LYS A 460 -24.26 5.20 -6.03
CA LYS A 460 -24.50 6.35 -5.13
C LYS A 460 -24.25 7.65 -5.89
N GLU A 461 -25.18 8.60 -5.75
CA GLU A 461 -25.07 9.94 -6.33
C GLU A 461 -24.62 10.96 -5.28
N TYR A 462 -23.73 11.88 -5.69
CA TYR A 462 -23.15 12.92 -4.84
C TYR A 462 -23.41 14.28 -5.46
N ASN A 463 -24.33 15.05 -4.86
CA ASN A 463 -24.73 16.36 -5.34
C ASN A 463 -23.84 17.45 -4.71
N LEU A 464 -22.99 18.05 -5.53
CA LEU A 464 -22.05 19.10 -5.16
C LEU A 464 -22.32 20.39 -5.95
N THR A 465 -21.74 21.49 -5.50
CA THR A 465 -21.71 22.75 -6.25
C THR A 465 -20.28 23.01 -6.69
N MET A 466 -20.06 23.12 -7.99
CA MET A 466 -18.82 23.66 -8.53
C MET A 466 -18.91 25.18 -8.53
N ILE A 467 -17.86 25.81 -8.03
CA ILE A 467 -17.68 27.25 -8.04
C ILE A 467 -16.43 27.61 -8.84
N ASP A 468 -16.51 28.71 -9.57
CA ASP A 468 -15.34 29.32 -10.21
C ASP A 468 -14.84 30.41 -9.29
N VAL A 469 -13.60 30.26 -8.83
CA VAL A 469 -12.92 31.17 -7.92
C VAL A 469 -11.87 31.90 -8.72
N ASP A 470 -12.16 33.14 -9.06
CA ASP A 470 -11.13 34.05 -9.56
C ASP A 470 -10.25 34.42 -8.36
N VAL A 471 -8.92 34.39 -8.49
CA VAL A 471 -7.97 34.87 -7.48
C VAL A 471 -6.92 35.76 -8.14
N GLY A 472 -6.46 36.78 -7.41
CA GLY A 472 -5.46 37.74 -7.86
C GLY A 472 -5.95 39.19 -7.82
N ASN A 473 -5.23 40.09 -8.48
CA ASN A 473 -5.56 41.52 -8.49
C ASN A 473 -5.12 42.20 -9.78
N SER A 474 -5.45 43.48 -9.92
CA SER A 474 -5.11 44.26 -11.13
C SER A 474 -3.60 44.33 -11.44
N ALA A 475 -2.72 44.11 -10.47
CA ALA A 475 -1.27 44.14 -10.64
C ALA A 475 -0.70 42.77 -11.04
N LEU A 476 -1.25 41.68 -10.50
CA LEU A 476 -0.78 40.30 -10.73
C LEU A 476 -1.56 39.57 -11.83
N GLY A 477 -2.71 40.11 -12.24
CA GLY A 477 -3.68 39.41 -13.08
C GLY A 477 -4.63 38.55 -12.23
N PHE A 478 -5.64 37.99 -12.89
CA PHE A 478 -6.61 37.09 -12.28
C PHE A 478 -6.46 35.69 -12.89
N ASN A 479 -6.47 34.67 -12.04
CA ASN A 479 -6.53 33.26 -12.42
C ASN A 479 -7.83 32.65 -11.90
N THR A 480 -8.55 31.93 -12.75
CA THR A 480 -9.78 31.22 -12.34
C THR A 480 -9.47 29.78 -11.99
N PHE A 481 -9.90 29.34 -10.82
CA PHE A 481 -9.81 27.96 -10.37
C PHE A 481 -11.20 27.40 -10.12
N ASN A 482 -11.41 26.13 -10.44
CA ASN A 482 -12.66 25.46 -10.10
C ASN A 482 -12.51 24.74 -8.76
N GLU A 483 -13.46 24.98 -7.86
CA GLU A 483 -13.55 24.32 -6.56
C GLU A 483 -14.89 23.62 -6.39
N LEU A 484 -14.92 22.63 -5.52
CA LEU A 484 -16.15 21.95 -5.13
C LEU A 484 -16.53 22.33 -3.70
N VAL A 485 -17.80 22.64 -3.50
CA VAL A 485 -18.40 22.82 -2.17
C VAL A 485 -19.66 21.95 -2.04
N THR A 486 -20.02 21.57 -0.81
CA THR A 486 -21.29 20.90 -0.56
C THR A 486 -22.48 21.79 -0.96
N HIS A 487 -23.62 21.16 -1.27
CA HIS A 487 -24.86 21.85 -1.64
C HIS A 487 -25.92 21.67 -0.53
N LYS A 488 -25.82 22.46 0.54
CA LYS A 488 -26.76 22.46 1.68
C LYS A 488 -27.29 23.86 1.96
N ASP A 489 -28.55 23.94 2.44
CA ASP A 489 -29.17 25.21 2.84
C ASP A 489 -28.46 25.85 4.05
N ASN A 490 -27.81 25.01 4.87
CA ASN A 490 -26.97 25.35 6.00
C ASN A 490 -25.76 24.41 6.06
N ASN A 491 -24.59 24.93 6.43
CA ASN A 491 -23.33 24.18 6.56
C ASN A 491 -22.74 23.72 5.22
N ASN A 492 -22.52 24.65 4.28
CA ASN A 492 -21.69 24.32 3.13
C ASN A 492 -20.23 24.15 3.59
N SER A 493 -19.47 23.30 2.91
CA SER A 493 -18.06 23.08 3.19
C SER A 493 -17.28 22.85 1.90
N ALA A 494 -16.02 23.28 1.88
CA ALA A 494 -15.09 22.98 0.79
C ALA A 494 -14.77 21.48 0.77
N ILE A 495 -14.86 20.89 -0.42
CA ILE A 495 -14.63 19.45 -0.64
C ILE A 495 -13.14 19.20 -0.79
N LEU A 496 -12.64 18.10 -0.21
CA LEU A 496 -11.27 17.65 -0.43
C LEU A 496 -11.19 16.97 -1.80
N THR A 497 -10.17 17.32 -2.59
CA THR A 497 -10.02 16.81 -3.96
C THR A 497 -8.64 16.20 -4.20
N ASP A 498 -8.56 15.20 -5.08
CA ASP A 498 -7.31 14.55 -5.47
C ASP A 498 -7.24 14.32 -6.98
N GLY A 499 -6.66 15.29 -7.68
CA GLY A 499 -6.54 15.30 -9.14
C GLY A 499 -7.84 15.70 -9.83
N ILE A 500 -8.00 15.22 -11.06
CA ILE A 500 -9.11 15.59 -11.96
C ILE A 500 -9.81 14.30 -12.41
N CYS A 501 -11.14 14.30 -12.43
CA CYS A 501 -11.92 13.18 -12.94
C CYS A 501 -13.22 13.61 -13.63
N ASP A 502 -13.87 12.68 -14.32
CA ASP A 502 -15.23 12.85 -14.82
C ASP A 502 -16.28 12.66 -13.71
N LEU A 503 -17.57 12.73 -14.08
CA LEU A 503 -18.68 12.55 -13.15
C LEU A 503 -18.76 11.13 -12.58
N ASP A 504 -18.09 10.15 -13.18
CA ASP A 504 -18.10 8.74 -12.74
C ASP A 504 -16.83 8.37 -11.96
N PHE A 505 -16.06 9.37 -11.49
CA PHE A 505 -14.79 9.22 -10.77
C PHE A 505 -13.65 8.59 -11.58
N ASN A 506 -13.73 8.58 -12.91
CA ASN A 506 -12.61 8.12 -13.73
C ASN A 506 -11.53 9.22 -13.75
N LYS A 507 -10.44 8.97 -13.02
CA LYS A 507 -9.29 9.88 -12.99
C LYS A 507 -8.70 10.04 -14.39
N THR A 508 -8.30 11.26 -14.71
CA THR A 508 -7.68 11.62 -15.99
C THR A 508 -6.28 12.19 -15.76
N THR A 509 -5.41 12.07 -16.76
CA THR A 509 -4.10 12.72 -16.79
C THR A 509 -4.16 14.15 -17.33
N THR A 510 -5.33 14.60 -17.82
CA THR A 510 -5.50 15.98 -18.26
C THR A 510 -5.35 16.93 -17.09
N HIS A 511 -4.59 18.02 -17.28
CA HIS A 511 -4.33 19.00 -16.22
C HIS A 511 -5.38 20.11 -16.11
N ASN A 512 -6.38 20.13 -16.99
CA ASN A 512 -7.35 21.21 -17.07
C ASN A 512 -8.74 20.74 -16.66
N VAL A 513 -9.33 21.44 -15.69
CA VAL A 513 -10.75 21.38 -15.39
C VAL A 513 -11.48 22.22 -16.45
N ASP A 514 -12.44 21.64 -17.15
CA ASP A 514 -13.29 22.35 -18.13
C ASP A 514 -14.68 22.67 -17.58
N GLY A 515 -15.02 22.13 -16.40
CA GLY A 515 -16.32 22.31 -15.76
C GLY A 515 -17.49 21.66 -16.49
N VAL A 516 -17.22 20.84 -17.53
CA VAL A 516 -18.22 20.19 -18.38
C VAL A 516 -17.99 18.68 -18.40
N THR A 517 -16.79 18.27 -18.76
CA THR A 517 -16.34 16.87 -18.85
C THR A 517 -15.53 16.49 -17.63
N TYR A 518 -14.63 17.37 -17.21
CA TYR A 518 -13.64 17.13 -16.17
C TYR A 518 -13.79 18.15 -15.05
N PHE A 519 -13.66 17.63 -13.83
CA PHE A 519 -13.92 18.33 -12.58
C PHE A 519 -12.78 18.04 -11.58
N PRO A 520 -12.55 18.90 -10.56
CA PRO A 520 -11.75 18.52 -9.41
C PRO A 520 -12.30 17.21 -8.84
N CYS A 521 -11.46 16.22 -8.62
CA CYS A 521 -11.96 14.89 -8.27
C CYS A 521 -12.25 14.81 -6.78
N PRO A 522 -13.53 14.72 -6.34
CA PRO A 522 -13.83 14.72 -4.93
C PRO A 522 -13.38 13.41 -4.29
N VAL A 523 -12.97 13.51 -3.03
CA VAL A 523 -12.45 12.36 -2.29
C VAL A 523 -13.56 11.72 -1.48
N ILE A 524 -13.61 10.40 -1.48
CA ILE A 524 -14.60 9.61 -0.76
C ILE A 524 -13.89 8.75 0.28
N ASP A 525 -14.39 8.76 1.52
CA ASP A 525 -13.90 7.92 2.61
C ASP A 525 -14.28 6.43 2.41
N LYS A 526 -13.81 5.56 3.29
CA LYS A 526 -14.13 4.12 3.25
C LYS A 526 -15.62 3.79 3.38
N ASN A 527 -16.41 4.72 3.94
CA ASN A 527 -17.86 4.58 4.14
C ASN A 527 -18.65 5.09 2.92
N GLY A 528 -17.97 5.54 1.86
CA GLY A 528 -18.61 6.08 0.69
C GLY A 528 -19.10 7.52 0.89
N THR A 529 -18.58 8.27 1.86
CA THR A 529 -18.94 9.68 2.15
C THR A 529 -17.92 10.64 1.57
N ILE A 530 -18.37 11.76 1.01
CA ILE A 530 -17.47 12.79 0.46
C ILE A 530 -16.75 13.50 1.61
N MET A 531 -15.43 13.53 1.54
CA MET A 531 -14.59 14.20 2.52
C MET A 531 -14.62 15.72 2.28
N ASN A 532 -14.73 16.49 3.36
CA ASN A 532 -14.75 17.95 3.31
C ASN A 532 -14.01 18.51 4.53
N ILE A 533 -13.60 19.78 4.42
CA ILE A 533 -12.77 20.40 5.47
C ILE A 533 -13.51 20.58 6.79
N ALA A 534 -14.83 20.82 6.78
CA ALA A 534 -15.61 20.95 8.02
C ALA A 534 -15.59 19.66 8.84
N ASP A 535 -15.69 18.50 8.18
CA ASP A 535 -15.62 17.21 8.84
C ASP A 535 -14.21 16.94 9.39
N SER A 536 -13.15 17.30 8.66
CA SER A 536 -11.76 17.22 9.16
C SER A 536 -11.51 18.12 10.37
N LEU A 537 -12.03 19.35 10.36
CA LEU A 537 -11.99 20.29 11.48
C LEU A 537 -12.77 19.78 12.69
N THR A 538 -13.97 19.25 12.45
CA THR A 538 -14.82 18.62 13.48
C THR A 538 -14.13 17.40 14.09
N ASN A 539 -13.46 16.60 13.28
CA ASN A 539 -12.71 15.44 13.76
C ASN A 539 -11.56 15.86 14.70
N ALA A 540 -10.89 16.97 14.39
CA ALA A 540 -9.86 17.57 15.24
C ALA A 540 -10.44 18.43 16.39
N SER A 541 -11.76 18.60 16.49
CA SER A 541 -12.35 19.39 17.57
C SER A 541 -12.01 18.79 18.94
N ASN A 542 -11.78 19.67 19.91
CA ASN A 542 -11.42 19.30 21.28
C ASN A 542 -10.13 18.45 21.40
N ILE A 543 -9.25 18.44 20.39
CA ILE A 543 -7.99 17.68 20.42
C ILE A 543 -7.09 18.05 21.61
N GLN A 544 -7.18 19.29 22.11
CA GLN A 544 -6.50 19.74 23.32
C GLN A 544 -6.88 18.95 24.58
N ASN A 545 -8.08 18.35 24.60
CA ASN A 545 -8.55 17.51 25.70
C ASN A 545 -7.96 16.10 25.65
N LEU A 546 -7.33 15.72 24.54
CA LEU A 546 -6.66 14.43 24.38
C LEU A 546 -5.22 14.45 24.95
N PHE A 547 -4.68 15.64 25.24
CA PHE A 547 -3.35 15.79 25.81
C PHE A 547 -3.41 16.06 27.32
N PRO A 548 -2.45 15.54 28.11
CA PRO A 548 -2.40 15.80 29.54
C PRO A 548 -2.37 17.30 29.86
N SER A 549 -3.16 17.72 30.84
CA SER A 549 -3.21 19.12 31.29
C SER A 549 -1.84 19.59 31.78
N GLY A 550 -1.42 20.78 31.31
CA GLY A 550 -0.12 21.38 31.64
C GLY A 550 1.07 20.81 30.87
N SER A 551 0.86 19.90 29.90
CA SER A 551 1.94 19.41 29.03
C SER A 551 2.33 20.44 27.97
N ASP A 552 3.62 20.43 27.58
CA ASP A 552 4.12 21.24 26.45
C ASP A 552 3.44 20.83 25.14
N THR A 553 3.08 19.56 24.97
CA THR A 553 2.32 19.06 23.81
C THR A 553 0.93 19.67 23.77
N LYS A 554 0.19 19.71 24.89
CA LYS A 554 -1.11 20.37 24.95
C LYS A 554 -1.00 21.85 24.59
N THR A 555 -0.02 22.56 25.17
CA THR A 555 0.23 23.97 24.88
C THR A 555 0.57 24.18 23.39
N THR A 556 1.40 23.31 22.82
CA THR A 556 1.75 23.31 21.39
C THR A 556 0.51 23.06 20.52
N ALA A 557 -0.32 22.09 20.88
CA ALA A 557 -1.57 21.79 20.18
C ALA A 557 -2.57 22.95 20.28
N GLU A 558 -2.76 23.56 21.44
CA GLU A 558 -3.63 24.72 21.64
C GLU A 558 -3.14 25.92 20.82
N ASN A 559 -1.83 26.19 20.81
CA ASN A 559 -1.23 27.22 19.97
C ASN A 559 -1.42 26.91 18.48
N TYR A 560 -1.26 25.66 18.08
CA TYR A 560 -1.50 25.20 16.72
C TYR A 560 -2.95 25.45 16.29
N ILE A 561 -3.92 25.03 17.10
CA ILE A 561 -5.35 25.24 16.86
C ILE A 561 -5.67 26.72 16.69
N LYS A 562 -5.20 27.53 17.64
CA LYS A 562 -5.40 28.98 17.63
C LYS A 562 -4.80 29.62 16.38
N ASN A 563 -3.64 29.15 15.93
CA ASN A 563 -2.98 29.68 14.73
C ASN A 563 -3.72 29.30 13.44
N ILE A 564 -4.29 28.09 13.32
CA ILE A 564 -5.06 27.68 12.13
C ILE A 564 -6.38 28.44 12.03
N THR A 565 -7.08 28.51 13.15
CA THR A 565 -8.50 28.87 13.15
C THR A 565 -8.71 30.33 13.52
N GLY A 566 -7.67 31.05 13.95
CA GLY A 566 -7.82 32.35 14.61
C GLY A 566 -8.68 32.32 15.88
N SER A 567 -9.08 31.13 16.34
CA SER A 567 -10.02 30.93 17.43
C SER A 567 -9.43 31.44 18.74
N LYS A 568 -10.15 32.34 19.41
CA LYS A 568 -9.78 32.83 20.74
C LYS A 568 -10.06 31.81 21.84
N ASP A 569 -11.01 30.92 21.61
CA ASP A 569 -11.51 29.90 22.54
C ASP A 569 -10.97 28.49 22.29
N GLY A 570 -10.14 28.30 21.25
CA GLY A 570 -9.58 27.01 20.87
C GLY A 570 -10.56 26.08 20.17
N VAL A 571 -11.71 26.60 19.71
CA VAL A 571 -12.72 25.84 18.96
C VAL A 571 -12.29 25.74 17.50
N ILE A 572 -12.15 24.50 17.03
CA ILE A 572 -11.84 24.19 15.63
C ILE A 572 -13.15 23.98 14.88
N ASP A 573 -13.59 25.01 14.16
CA ASP A 573 -14.69 24.91 13.21
C ASP A 573 -14.42 25.75 11.95
N GLN A 574 -15.24 25.52 10.93
CA GLN A 574 -15.11 26.21 9.65
C GLN A 574 -15.40 27.72 9.76
N ASN A 575 -16.24 28.14 10.70
CA ASN A 575 -16.60 29.56 10.86
C ASN A 575 -15.39 30.35 11.36
N ASN A 576 -14.66 29.79 12.32
CA ASN A 576 -13.43 30.36 12.86
C ASN A 576 -12.35 30.38 11.78
N LEU A 577 -12.12 29.26 11.07
CA LEU A 577 -11.17 29.21 9.96
C LEU A 577 -11.52 30.23 8.86
N SER A 578 -12.79 30.32 8.47
CA SER A 578 -13.26 31.32 7.50
C SER A 578 -13.03 32.75 7.99
N THR A 579 -13.30 33.05 9.26
CA THR A 579 -13.07 34.38 9.84
C THR A 579 -11.58 34.70 9.86
N TYR A 580 -10.74 33.71 10.17
CA TYR A 580 -9.29 33.84 10.15
C TYR A 580 -8.80 34.19 8.74
N LEU A 581 -9.19 33.41 7.73
CA LEU A 581 -8.87 33.62 6.31
C LEU A 581 -9.46 34.91 5.72
N GLN A 582 -10.46 35.52 6.36
CA GLN A 582 -10.97 36.84 5.97
C GLN A 582 -10.21 37.98 6.63
N SER A 583 -9.61 37.74 7.80
CA SER A 583 -8.95 38.78 8.62
C SER A 583 -7.47 38.92 8.30
N HIS A 584 -6.87 37.87 7.75
CA HIS A 584 -5.56 37.82 7.16
C HIS A 584 -5.78 37.72 5.65
#